data_AF-A0A857A8F1-F1
#
_entry.id   AF-A0A857A8F1-F1
#
_cell.length_a   1.000
_cell.length_b   1.000
_cell.length_c   1.000
_cell.angle_alpha   90.00
_cell.angle_beta   90.00
_cell.angle_gamma   90.00
#
_symmetry.space_group_name_H-M   'P 1'
#
loop_
_entity.id
_entity.type
_entity.pdbx_description
1 polymer ?
#
loop_
_entity_poly.entity_id
_entity_poly.type
_entity_poly.pdbx_seq_one_letter_code
_entity_poly.pdbx_strand_id
1 'polypeptide(L)'
;MAFYLGTHAHSDHIANADEIIYKYCPKVILSPEYSDAWITDENGLWDNQYVYDHLVNAANWAVDSYGATFIQRLQGFDTHVTLGDADIQLIPFDNAEYYKTQGTTDANLMGWGVKVTANGHTAFLASDLMSTESDWETPNGFEDRIADEVGEVDMLKAGHHGAESSNSIPFMAKLHPGAIIQTGQADDSPDRLSFLVLHGDTQWFPMGDIWDSIEVPALVCEFSADGITYDGVANSEWGHEYESETPRAWWFKAGRPAATTGWYDGPSGRRYYFNDSASAVADQWLDIDGVSYHFDATGALIEQKEADGTVTSVSGSSTPSPTRWWAISGGVLLVVLAGGVALLRRRG
;
A
#
# COMPACT_ATOMS: atom_id res chain seq x y z
N MET A 1 -3.78 22.39 14.10
CA MET A 1 -3.77 20.92 14.05
C MET A 1 -3.91 20.39 15.48
N ALA A 2 -4.74 19.37 15.74
CA ALA A 2 -4.91 18.83 17.10
C ALA A 2 -3.64 18.06 17.52
N PHE A 3 -3.21 17.13 16.68
CA PHE A 3 -2.01 16.33 16.88
C PHE A 3 -1.29 16.02 15.57
N TYR A 4 -0.01 15.65 15.65
CA TYR A 4 0.77 15.00 14.60
C TYR A 4 1.16 13.60 15.07
N LEU A 5 1.09 12.60 14.18
CA LEU A 5 1.52 11.23 14.44
C LEU A 5 2.50 10.81 13.34
N GLY A 6 3.76 10.56 13.70
CA GLY A 6 4.68 9.78 12.90
C GLY A 6 4.54 8.31 13.26
N THR A 7 4.24 7.43 12.30
CA THR A 7 3.93 6.03 12.61
C THR A 7 5.19 5.20 12.85
N HIS A 8 6.27 5.47 12.12
CA HIS A 8 7.61 4.89 12.25
C HIS A 8 8.63 5.73 11.47
N ALA A 9 9.90 5.34 11.46
CA ALA A 9 11.00 6.19 11.01
C ALA A 9 11.30 6.20 9.50
N HIS A 10 10.49 5.55 8.64
CA HIS A 10 10.70 5.63 7.19
C HIS A 10 10.34 7.00 6.64
N SER A 11 11.09 7.44 5.62
CA SER A 11 11.02 8.79 5.07
C SER A 11 9.68 9.11 4.40
N ASP A 12 9.06 8.16 3.74
CA ASP A 12 7.71 8.32 3.18
C ASP A 12 6.60 8.45 4.24
N HIS A 13 6.92 8.18 5.52
CA HIS A 13 6.02 8.39 6.65
C HIS A 13 6.30 9.67 7.43
N ILE A 14 7.58 10.05 7.63
CA ILE A 14 7.95 11.15 8.53
C ILE A 14 8.92 12.19 7.95
N ALA A 15 9.33 12.12 6.69
CA ALA A 15 10.30 13.08 6.14
C ALA A 15 9.81 14.54 6.16
N ASN A 16 8.49 14.78 6.16
CA ASN A 16 7.90 16.12 6.24
C ASN A 16 7.41 16.48 7.66
N ALA A 17 7.74 15.68 8.68
CA ALA A 17 7.28 15.87 10.04
C ALA A 17 7.65 17.26 10.58
N ASP A 18 8.89 17.66 10.39
CA ASP A 18 9.42 18.94 10.86
C ASP A 18 8.73 20.12 10.16
N GLU A 19 8.59 20.08 8.83
CA GLU A 19 7.86 21.09 8.06
C GLU A 19 6.40 21.25 8.55
N ILE A 20 5.71 20.14 8.81
CA ILE A 20 4.33 20.14 9.33
C ILE A 20 4.28 20.72 10.75
N ILE A 21 5.18 20.28 11.64
CA ILE A 21 5.22 20.73 13.03
C ILE A 21 5.51 22.23 13.11
N TYR A 22 6.51 22.73 12.38
CA TYR A 22 6.86 24.16 12.36
C TYR A 22 5.72 25.01 11.78
N LYS A 23 5.03 24.52 10.75
CA LYS A 23 4.00 25.29 10.05
C LYS A 23 2.67 25.32 10.78
N TYR A 24 2.23 24.19 11.33
CA TYR A 24 0.86 24.01 11.84
C TYR A 24 0.75 23.93 13.36
N CYS A 25 1.88 23.92 14.07
CA CYS A 25 2.00 23.95 15.52
C CYS A 25 1.01 22.99 16.23
N PRO A 26 1.12 21.66 15.99
CA PRO A 26 0.25 20.67 16.64
C PRO A 26 0.44 20.69 18.16
N LYS A 27 -0.64 20.51 18.92
CA LYS A 27 -0.59 20.52 20.40
C LYS A 27 -0.05 19.23 20.99
N VAL A 28 -0.23 18.12 20.28
CA VAL A 28 0.30 16.80 20.64
C VAL A 28 1.10 16.27 19.47
N ILE A 29 2.28 15.75 19.73
CA ILE A 29 3.16 15.13 18.73
C ILE A 29 3.41 13.71 19.23
N LEU A 30 3.21 12.72 18.37
CA LEU A 30 3.30 11.30 18.68
C LEU A 30 4.26 10.63 17.70
N SER A 31 5.17 9.79 18.21
CA SER A 31 6.02 8.92 17.38
C SER A 31 6.67 7.86 18.27
N PRO A 32 6.79 6.59 17.84
CA PRO A 32 7.68 5.65 18.54
C PRO A 32 9.10 6.21 18.60
N GLU A 33 9.86 5.79 19.62
CA GLU A 33 11.30 6.07 19.63
C GLU A 33 12.00 5.27 18.52
N TYR A 34 13.02 5.86 17.91
CA TYR A 34 13.86 5.20 16.91
C TYR A 34 15.35 5.42 17.21
N SER A 35 16.16 4.40 16.89
CA SER A 35 17.61 4.52 16.77
C SER A 35 18.14 3.48 15.78
N ASP A 36 19.07 3.87 14.91
CA ASP A 36 19.80 2.94 14.04
C ASP A 36 20.45 1.79 14.83
N ALA A 37 20.82 2.03 16.10
CA ALA A 37 21.41 1.03 16.98
C ALA A 37 20.45 -0.14 17.31
N TRP A 38 19.16 0.00 17.04
CA TRP A 38 18.16 -1.05 17.22
C TRP A 38 17.86 -1.81 15.93
N ILE A 39 18.33 -1.34 14.77
CA ILE A 39 18.11 -2.03 13.50
C ILE A 39 19.19 -3.09 13.28
N THR A 40 18.77 -4.34 13.10
CA THR A 40 19.68 -5.49 12.95
C THR A 40 20.01 -5.84 11.50
N ASP A 41 19.18 -5.39 10.55
CA ASP A 41 19.46 -5.50 9.12
C ASP A 41 19.98 -4.16 8.59
N GLU A 42 21.25 -4.09 8.20
CA GLU A 42 21.85 -2.85 7.68
C GLU A 42 21.13 -2.33 6.42
N ASN A 43 20.39 -3.17 5.71
CA ASN A 43 19.60 -2.76 4.54
C ASN A 43 18.35 -1.95 4.91
N GLY A 44 17.87 -2.06 6.15
CA GLY A 44 16.69 -1.34 6.67
C GLY A 44 17.01 -0.01 7.35
N LEU A 45 18.25 0.49 7.24
CA LEU A 45 18.66 1.76 7.88
C LEU A 45 18.28 3.01 7.07
N TRP A 46 18.51 2.97 5.75
CA TRP A 46 18.30 4.07 4.80
C TRP A 46 18.61 5.47 5.36
N ASP A 47 17.62 6.37 5.37
CA ASP A 47 17.68 7.72 5.93
C ASP A 47 16.87 7.86 7.24
N ASN A 48 16.56 6.74 7.90
CA ASN A 48 15.62 6.68 9.01
C ASN A 48 16.05 7.55 10.21
N GLN A 49 17.32 7.44 10.65
CA GLN A 49 17.83 8.27 11.74
C GLN A 49 17.79 9.75 11.37
N TYR A 50 18.07 10.08 10.11
CA TYR A 50 18.07 11.46 9.64
C TYR A 50 16.67 12.07 9.75
N VAL A 51 15.65 11.42 9.19
CA VAL A 51 14.27 11.95 9.25
C VAL A 51 13.69 11.93 10.66
N TYR A 52 14.05 10.94 11.47
CA TYR A 52 13.64 10.86 12.87
C TYR A 52 14.28 11.97 13.72
N ASP A 53 15.56 12.27 13.55
CA ASP A 53 16.23 13.38 14.25
C ASP A 53 15.58 14.73 13.90
N HIS A 54 15.16 14.92 12.65
CA HIS A 54 14.40 16.10 12.21
C HIS A 54 13.05 16.22 12.94
N LEU A 55 12.27 15.12 13.02
CA LEU A 55 11.03 15.06 13.79
C LEU A 55 11.26 15.42 15.26
N VAL A 56 12.25 14.79 15.91
CA VAL A 56 12.55 15.01 17.34
C VAL A 56 12.99 16.45 17.60
N ASN A 57 13.81 17.03 16.72
CA ASN A 57 14.21 18.44 16.83
C ASN A 57 13.00 19.38 16.75
N ALA A 58 12.10 19.16 15.79
CA ALA A 58 10.88 19.95 15.67
C ALA A 58 9.92 19.73 16.85
N ALA A 59 9.80 18.51 17.36
CA ALA A 59 8.98 18.20 18.52
C ALA A 59 9.50 18.89 19.80
N ASN A 60 10.81 18.86 20.04
CA ASN A 60 11.42 19.56 21.18
C ASN A 60 11.27 21.08 21.05
N TRP A 61 11.47 21.64 19.84
CA TRP A 61 11.17 23.04 19.57
C TRP A 61 9.72 23.40 19.91
N ALA A 62 8.76 22.53 19.55
CA ALA A 62 7.34 22.72 19.82
C ALA A 62 7.01 22.69 21.32
N VAL A 63 7.62 21.76 22.06
CA VAL A 63 7.55 21.69 23.53
C VAL A 63 8.02 23.01 24.14
N ASP A 64 9.20 23.49 23.75
CA ASP A 64 9.81 24.69 24.32
C ASP A 64 9.09 25.99 23.91
N SER A 65 8.61 26.06 22.66
CA SER A 65 8.10 27.31 22.08
C SER A 65 6.66 27.59 22.44
N TYR A 66 5.81 26.56 22.54
CA TYR A 66 4.38 26.74 22.77
C TYR A 66 3.74 25.67 23.68
N GLY A 67 4.56 24.85 24.35
CA GLY A 67 4.08 23.88 25.33
C GLY A 67 3.34 22.70 24.72
N ALA A 68 3.75 22.24 23.53
CA ALA A 68 3.26 20.97 22.98
C ALA A 68 3.61 19.79 23.91
N THR A 69 2.84 18.71 23.80
CA THR A 69 3.21 17.42 24.41
C THR A 69 3.85 16.53 23.36
N PHE A 70 5.05 16.02 23.61
CA PHE A 70 5.68 14.98 22.79
C PHE A 70 5.56 13.62 23.47
N ILE A 71 4.85 12.69 22.83
CA ILE A 71 4.54 11.35 23.36
C ILE A 71 5.30 10.31 22.54
N GLN A 72 6.21 9.60 23.20
CA GLN A 72 7.01 8.55 22.58
C GLN A 72 6.75 7.16 23.14
N ARG A 73 5.81 7.05 24.08
CA ARG A 73 5.45 5.80 24.73
C ARG A 73 3.96 5.72 24.94
N LEU A 74 3.37 4.61 24.52
CA LEU A 74 1.96 4.29 24.70
C LEU A 74 1.74 3.47 25.98
N GLN A 75 0.53 3.55 26.52
CA GLN A 75 0.03 2.70 27.60
C GLN A 75 -0.73 1.51 27.00
N GLY A 76 -0.04 0.51 26.46
CA GLY A 76 -0.76 -0.58 25.83
C GLY A 76 -1.58 -0.11 24.63
N PHE A 77 -2.80 -0.64 24.56
CA PHE A 77 -3.85 -0.19 23.65
C PHE A 77 -4.76 0.88 24.29
N ASP A 78 -4.42 1.41 25.47
CA ASP A 78 -5.24 2.39 26.22
C ASP A 78 -4.90 3.85 25.91
N THR A 79 -4.01 4.12 24.95
CA THR A 79 -3.67 5.50 24.57
C THR A 79 -4.60 6.00 23.48
N HIS A 80 -5.32 7.08 23.78
CA HIS A 80 -6.26 7.71 22.87
C HIS A 80 -6.01 9.21 22.71
N VAL A 81 -6.29 9.74 21.53
CA VAL A 81 -6.48 11.16 21.28
C VAL A 81 -7.84 11.40 20.64
N THR A 82 -8.36 12.62 20.68
CA THR A 82 -9.64 12.96 20.06
C THR A 82 -9.45 13.94 18.91
N LEU A 83 -10.26 13.76 17.86
CA LEU A 83 -10.39 14.72 16.77
C LEU A 83 -11.87 15.06 16.57
N GLY A 84 -12.32 16.12 17.25
CA GLY A 84 -13.76 16.36 17.38
C GLY A 84 -14.40 15.24 18.19
N ASP A 85 -15.44 14.62 17.65
CA ASP A 85 -16.14 13.48 18.27
C ASP A 85 -15.50 12.13 17.91
N ALA A 86 -14.47 12.12 17.06
CA ALA A 86 -13.76 10.89 16.71
C ALA A 86 -12.79 10.48 17.83
N ASP A 87 -12.87 9.21 18.22
CA ASP A 87 -11.90 8.55 19.07
C ASP A 87 -10.77 7.95 18.21
N ILE A 88 -9.53 8.21 18.61
CA ILE A 88 -8.32 7.79 17.90
C ILE A 88 -7.48 6.96 18.87
N GLN A 89 -7.60 5.65 18.79
CA GLN A 89 -6.84 4.68 19.57
C GLN A 89 -5.51 4.39 18.88
N LEU A 90 -4.40 4.50 19.62
CA LEU A 90 -3.06 4.22 19.12
C LEU A 90 -2.71 2.74 19.39
N ILE A 91 -2.22 2.03 18.37
CA ILE A 91 -1.98 0.58 18.40
C ILE A 91 -0.49 0.28 18.15
N PRO A 92 0.33 0.04 19.19
CA PRO A 92 1.75 -0.28 19.00
C PRO A 92 1.95 -1.69 18.42
N PHE A 93 2.77 -1.80 17.36
CA PHE A 93 3.11 -3.10 16.78
C PHE A 93 4.05 -3.92 17.63
N ASP A 94 4.81 -3.29 18.52
CA ASP A 94 5.54 -3.95 19.59
C ASP A 94 5.24 -3.24 20.93
N ASN A 95 4.12 -3.62 21.55
CA ASN A 95 3.71 -3.06 22.84
C ASN A 95 4.75 -3.24 23.97
N ALA A 96 5.60 -4.26 23.90
CA ALA A 96 6.62 -4.51 24.92
C ALA A 96 7.91 -3.71 24.66
N GLU A 97 8.02 -3.06 23.50
CA GLU A 97 9.20 -2.35 23.02
C GLU A 97 10.48 -3.21 23.07
N TYR A 98 10.35 -4.50 22.74
CA TYR A 98 11.47 -5.44 22.67
C TYR A 98 12.54 -4.97 21.69
N TYR A 99 12.18 -4.26 20.62
CA TYR A 99 13.13 -3.65 19.67
C TYR A 99 14.23 -2.82 20.36
N LYS A 100 13.96 -2.16 21.50
CA LYS A 100 14.95 -1.36 22.24
C LYS A 100 16.03 -2.20 22.93
N THR A 101 15.76 -3.48 23.15
CA THR A 101 16.64 -4.39 23.92
C THR A 101 17.18 -5.56 23.11
N GLN A 102 16.43 -6.03 22.12
CA GLN A 102 16.76 -7.18 21.29
C GLN A 102 17.14 -6.77 19.86
N GLY A 103 16.84 -5.53 19.49
CA GLY A 103 16.86 -5.08 18.11
C GLY A 103 15.61 -5.52 17.34
N THR A 104 15.48 -5.02 16.13
CA THR A 104 14.44 -5.36 15.16
C THR A 104 15.02 -5.30 13.75
N THR A 105 14.47 -6.07 12.83
CA THR A 105 15.01 -6.14 11.47
C THR A 105 14.69 -4.90 10.64
N ASP A 106 13.61 -4.19 10.94
CA ASP A 106 13.13 -3.06 10.15
C ASP A 106 12.32 -2.06 11.00
N ALA A 107 12.29 -0.77 10.63
CA ALA A 107 11.56 0.24 11.38
C ALA A 107 10.02 0.07 11.28
N ASN A 108 9.54 -0.63 10.26
CA ASN A 108 8.13 -1.05 10.15
C ASN A 108 7.66 -1.76 11.42
N LEU A 109 8.50 -2.62 11.98
CA LEU A 109 8.16 -3.52 13.09
C LEU A 109 8.01 -2.82 14.45
N MET A 110 8.51 -1.58 14.58
CA MET A 110 8.31 -0.76 15.77
C MET A 110 7.19 0.27 15.63
N GLY A 111 6.51 0.27 14.48
CA GLY A 111 5.52 1.27 14.14
C GLY A 111 4.24 1.23 14.98
N TRP A 112 3.43 2.28 14.83
CA TRP A 112 2.09 2.37 15.41
C TRP A 112 1.02 2.42 14.32
N GLY A 113 -0.02 1.60 14.49
CA GLY A 113 -1.28 1.70 13.78
C GLY A 113 -2.27 2.58 14.54
N VAL A 114 -3.41 2.86 13.91
CA VAL A 114 -4.47 3.68 14.51
C VAL A 114 -5.83 3.07 14.25
N LYS A 115 -6.61 2.86 15.31
CA LYS A 115 -8.05 2.58 15.17
C LYS A 115 -8.83 3.87 15.39
N VAL A 116 -9.56 4.29 14.36
CA VAL A 116 -10.45 5.45 14.39
C VAL A 116 -11.86 4.95 14.62
N THR A 117 -12.59 5.56 15.56
CA THR A 117 -14.03 5.34 15.74
C THR A 117 -14.75 6.68 15.64
N ALA A 118 -15.68 6.81 14.70
CA ALA A 118 -16.47 8.02 14.52
C ALA A 118 -17.87 7.67 13.97
N ASN A 119 -18.92 8.31 14.49
CA ASN A 119 -20.31 8.10 14.05
C ASN A 119 -20.77 6.63 14.05
N GLY A 120 -20.19 5.78 14.91
CA GLY A 120 -20.53 4.35 14.98
C GLY A 120 -19.76 3.47 13.98
N HIS A 121 -18.89 4.06 13.16
CA HIS A 121 -18.03 3.35 12.21
C HIS A 121 -16.57 3.37 12.63
N THR A 122 -15.84 2.38 12.16
CA THR A 122 -14.44 2.16 12.51
C THR A 122 -13.55 2.07 11.28
N ALA A 123 -12.32 2.58 11.42
CA ALA A 123 -11.26 2.33 10.48
C ALA A 123 -9.97 1.93 11.18
N PHE A 124 -9.22 1.03 10.55
CA PHE A 124 -7.86 0.74 10.96
C PHE A 124 -6.86 1.29 9.95
N LEU A 125 -5.98 2.17 10.41
CA LEU A 125 -4.85 2.68 9.65
C LEU A 125 -3.61 1.88 10.03
N ALA A 126 -3.28 0.89 9.21
CA ALA A 126 -2.29 -0.13 9.55
C ALA A 126 -0.83 0.33 9.41
N SER A 127 -0.57 1.58 9.00
CA SER A 127 0.80 2.04 8.66
C SER A 127 1.50 0.99 7.77
N ASP A 128 2.75 0.68 8.09
CA ASP A 128 3.56 -0.37 7.52
C ASP A 128 3.64 -1.60 8.44
N LEU A 129 2.51 -1.95 9.05
CA LEU A 129 2.39 -3.23 9.75
C LEU A 129 2.84 -4.37 8.83
N MET A 130 3.65 -5.29 9.35
CA MET A 130 4.08 -6.49 8.65
C MET A 130 3.68 -7.72 9.47
N SER A 131 3.36 -8.82 8.77
CA SER A 131 3.20 -10.16 9.33
C SER A 131 4.52 -10.95 9.43
N THR A 132 5.58 -10.42 8.80
CA THR A 132 6.91 -11.02 8.71
C THR A 132 8.00 -10.06 9.20
N GLU A 133 9.21 -10.57 9.40
CA GLU A 133 10.45 -9.79 9.49
C GLU A 133 10.82 -9.15 8.13
N SER A 134 11.92 -8.39 8.07
CA SER A 134 12.44 -7.74 6.85
C SER A 134 12.81 -8.70 5.72
N ASP A 135 12.86 -10.00 5.99
CA ASP A 135 13.11 -11.07 5.02
C ASP A 135 11.85 -11.50 4.25
N TRP A 136 10.67 -10.99 4.60
CA TRP A 136 9.38 -11.31 3.98
C TRP A 136 8.95 -12.77 4.12
N GLU A 137 9.65 -13.54 4.96
CA GLU A 137 9.44 -14.99 5.12
C GLU A 137 9.19 -15.37 6.58
N THR A 138 9.95 -14.82 7.52
CA THR A 138 9.92 -15.19 8.94
C THR A 138 8.73 -14.52 9.63
N PRO A 139 7.71 -15.27 10.12
CA PRO A 139 6.54 -14.66 10.74
C PRO A 139 6.86 -14.02 12.10
N ASN A 140 6.30 -12.83 12.36
CA ASN A 140 6.52 -12.08 13.60
C ASN A 140 5.32 -12.12 14.58
N GLY A 141 4.13 -12.52 14.11
CA GLY A 141 2.89 -12.63 14.90
C GLY A 141 2.20 -11.30 15.25
N PHE A 142 2.65 -10.17 14.70
CA PHE A 142 2.08 -8.86 15.02
C PHE A 142 0.67 -8.68 14.48
N GLU A 143 0.42 -9.08 13.22
CA GLU A 143 -0.91 -8.99 12.62
C GLU A 143 -1.98 -9.72 13.43
N ASP A 144 -1.72 -10.97 13.85
CA ASP A 144 -2.68 -11.75 14.64
C ASP A 144 -3.05 -11.05 15.95
N ARG A 145 -2.04 -10.57 16.69
CA ARG A 145 -2.25 -9.87 17.97
C ARG A 145 -2.99 -8.54 17.77
N ILE A 146 -2.65 -7.80 16.73
CA ILE A 146 -3.29 -6.50 16.43
C ILE A 146 -4.73 -6.72 15.98
N ALA A 147 -5.00 -7.74 15.15
CA ALA A 147 -6.35 -8.04 14.71
C ALA A 147 -7.26 -8.48 15.87
N ASP A 148 -6.72 -9.13 16.91
CA ASP A 148 -7.45 -9.45 18.12
C ASP A 148 -7.87 -8.21 18.93
N GLU A 149 -7.07 -7.15 18.93
CA GLU A 149 -7.42 -5.86 19.55
C GLU A 149 -8.36 -5.04 18.66
N VAL A 150 -8.02 -4.92 17.38
CA VAL A 150 -8.72 -4.05 16.43
C VAL A 150 -10.12 -4.60 16.11
N GLY A 151 -10.26 -5.91 15.88
CA GLY A 151 -11.52 -6.53 15.48
C GLY A 151 -12.02 -6.05 14.12
N GLU A 152 -13.31 -6.28 13.83
CA GLU A 152 -13.90 -5.87 12.55
C GLU A 152 -13.84 -4.34 12.35
N VAL A 153 -13.60 -3.92 11.10
CA VAL A 153 -13.58 -2.50 10.72
C VAL A 153 -14.36 -2.24 9.43
N ASP A 154 -14.97 -1.06 9.31
CA ASP A 154 -15.60 -0.64 8.06
C ASP A 154 -14.54 -0.35 6.98
N MET A 155 -13.37 0.17 7.38
CA MET A 155 -12.31 0.59 6.47
C MET A 155 -10.93 0.17 6.97
N LEU A 156 -10.13 -0.40 6.08
CA LEU A 156 -8.71 -0.70 6.30
C LEU A 156 -7.87 0.17 5.38
N LYS A 157 -6.94 0.93 5.93
CA LYS A 157 -5.76 1.35 5.17
C LYS A 157 -4.75 0.21 5.25
N ALA A 158 -4.49 -0.42 4.10
CA ALA A 158 -3.67 -1.63 3.97
C ALA A 158 -2.29 -1.43 4.61
N GLY A 159 -1.78 -2.50 5.22
CA GLY A 159 -0.45 -2.54 5.81
C GLY A 159 0.61 -2.51 4.73
N HIS A 160 1.68 -1.74 4.98
CA HIS A 160 2.90 -1.65 4.18
C HIS A 160 2.61 -1.40 2.70
N HIS A 161 1.86 -0.33 2.43
CA HIS A 161 1.40 0.04 1.07
C HIS A 161 0.64 -1.06 0.31
N GLY A 162 0.15 -2.09 1.00
CA GLY A 162 -0.49 -3.26 0.40
C GLY A 162 0.46 -4.41 0.07
N ALA A 163 1.74 -4.33 0.43
CA ALA A 163 2.76 -5.27 0.02
C ALA A 163 2.62 -6.68 0.64
N GLU A 164 3.29 -7.65 0.02
CA GLU A 164 3.32 -9.08 0.38
C GLU A 164 3.74 -9.37 1.83
N SER A 165 4.51 -8.51 2.50
CA SER A 165 4.89 -8.73 3.91
C SER A 165 3.71 -8.60 4.88
N SER A 166 2.58 -8.05 4.42
CA SER A 166 1.42 -7.74 5.25
C SER A 166 0.13 -8.33 4.67
N ASN A 167 -1.00 -7.97 5.29
CA ASN A 167 -2.35 -8.25 4.85
C ASN A 167 -2.56 -9.77 4.75
N SER A 168 -2.11 -10.51 5.76
CA SER A 168 -2.24 -11.97 5.79
C SER A 168 -3.70 -12.41 5.75
N ILE A 169 -3.95 -13.63 5.27
CA ILE A 169 -5.32 -14.17 5.19
C ILE A 169 -6.03 -14.14 6.56
N PRO A 170 -5.41 -14.56 7.68
CA PRO A 170 -6.05 -14.46 8.99
C PRO A 170 -6.37 -13.02 9.41
N PHE A 171 -5.47 -12.08 9.12
CA PHE A 171 -5.67 -10.66 9.40
C PHE A 171 -6.86 -10.08 8.63
N MET A 172 -6.90 -10.31 7.32
CA MET A 172 -8.01 -9.86 6.47
C MET A 172 -9.33 -10.52 6.85
N ALA A 173 -9.32 -11.80 7.21
CA ALA A 173 -10.51 -12.52 7.66
C ALA A 173 -11.04 -12.00 9.01
N LYS A 174 -10.16 -11.54 9.91
CA LYS A 174 -10.51 -11.02 11.22
C LYS A 174 -11.01 -9.58 11.17
N LEU A 175 -10.38 -8.74 10.35
CA LEU A 175 -10.79 -7.34 10.17
C LEU A 175 -12.01 -7.19 9.26
N HIS A 176 -12.14 -8.06 8.26
CA HIS A 176 -13.24 -8.12 7.29
C HIS A 176 -13.69 -6.73 6.76
N PRO A 177 -12.78 -5.94 6.18
CA PRO A 177 -13.06 -4.55 5.84
C PRO A 177 -14.09 -4.37 4.72
N GLY A 178 -14.97 -3.39 4.88
CA GLY A 178 -15.89 -2.93 3.83
C GLY A 178 -15.18 -2.15 2.71
N ALA A 179 -14.07 -1.49 3.02
CA ALA A 179 -13.17 -0.91 2.02
C ALA A 179 -11.70 -1.03 2.41
N ILE A 180 -10.85 -1.14 1.39
CA ILE A 180 -9.40 -1.19 1.49
C ILE A 180 -8.83 0.02 0.77
N ILE A 181 -8.08 0.86 1.49
CA ILE A 181 -7.30 1.95 0.92
C ILE A 181 -5.85 1.51 0.89
N GLN A 182 -5.24 1.52 -0.29
CA GLN A 182 -3.85 1.15 -0.47
C GLN A 182 -3.07 2.39 -0.92
N THR A 183 -2.12 2.86 -0.13
CA THR A 183 -1.23 3.98 -0.50
C THR A 183 -0.02 3.46 -1.27
N GLY A 184 -0.30 2.80 -2.39
CA GLY A 184 0.66 2.15 -3.29
C GLY A 184 -0.03 1.81 -4.61
N GLN A 185 0.71 1.15 -5.51
CA GLN A 185 0.19 0.65 -6.78
C GLN A 185 -0.47 -0.72 -6.58
N ALA A 186 -1.53 -1.01 -7.33
CA ALA A 186 -2.27 -2.27 -7.28
C ALA A 186 -1.36 -3.48 -7.51
N ASP A 187 -0.41 -3.35 -8.44
CA ASP A 187 0.53 -4.40 -8.83
C ASP A 187 1.61 -4.70 -7.77
N ASP A 188 1.70 -3.90 -6.70
CA ASP A 188 2.58 -4.19 -5.55
C ASP A 188 1.88 -5.09 -4.52
N SER A 189 0.57 -5.34 -4.69
CA SER A 189 -0.24 -6.09 -3.72
C SER A 189 -0.38 -7.56 -4.08
N PRO A 190 -0.46 -8.45 -3.08
CA PRO A 190 -0.82 -9.83 -3.32
C PRO A 190 -2.31 -9.99 -3.58
N ASP A 191 -2.69 -10.98 -4.38
CA ASP A 191 -4.08 -11.32 -4.69
C ASP A 191 -5.00 -11.36 -3.45
N ARG A 192 -4.46 -11.85 -2.31
CA ARG A 192 -5.23 -11.96 -1.06
C ARG A 192 -5.72 -10.62 -0.51
N LEU A 193 -5.06 -9.50 -0.82
CA LEU A 193 -5.50 -8.18 -0.35
C LEU A 193 -6.86 -7.83 -0.95
N SER A 194 -7.04 -8.06 -2.25
CA SER A 194 -8.25 -7.70 -2.99
C SER A 194 -9.20 -8.88 -3.23
N PHE A 195 -8.97 -10.04 -2.60
CA PHE A 195 -9.83 -11.23 -2.71
C PHE A 195 -11.32 -10.92 -2.45
N LEU A 196 -11.64 -10.21 -1.36
CA LEU A 196 -13.03 -9.85 -1.02
C LEU A 196 -13.63 -8.78 -1.94
N VAL A 197 -12.83 -8.14 -2.79
CA VAL A 197 -13.28 -7.18 -3.80
C VAL A 197 -13.87 -7.92 -5.00
N LEU A 198 -13.27 -9.06 -5.38
CA LEU A 198 -13.79 -9.91 -6.45
C LEU A 198 -14.93 -10.82 -5.96
N HIS A 199 -14.80 -11.37 -4.75
CA HIS A 199 -15.65 -12.44 -4.24
C HIS A 199 -16.62 -11.99 -3.13
N GLY A 200 -16.72 -10.69 -2.88
CA GLY A 200 -17.56 -10.11 -1.83
C GLY A 200 -17.97 -8.67 -2.14
N ASP A 201 -18.30 -7.92 -1.10
CA ASP A 201 -18.81 -6.55 -1.20
C ASP A 201 -17.76 -5.48 -0.85
N THR A 202 -16.49 -5.85 -0.66
CA THR A 202 -15.42 -4.92 -0.31
C THR A 202 -15.07 -3.98 -1.47
N GLN A 203 -14.75 -2.72 -1.18
CA GLN A 203 -14.18 -1.79 -2.16
C GLN A 203 -12.65 -1.74 -2.03
N TRP A 204 -11.93 -1.46 -3.12
CA TRP A 204 -10.48 -1.31 -3.08
C TRP A 204 -9.99 -0.08 -3.83
N PHE A 205 -9.18 0.73 -3.17
CA PHE A 205 -8.67 2.00 -3.69
C PHE A 205 -7.13 2.00 -3.67
N PRO A 206 -6.47 1.47 -4.72
CA PRO A 206 -5.04 1.61 -4.92
C PRO A 206 -4.74 3.04 -5.39
N MET A 207 -4.27 3.87 -4.47
CA MET A 207 -4.13 5.30 -4.70
C MET A 207 -3.05 5.65 -5.74
N GLY A 208 -2.10 4.75 -6.01
CA GLY A 208 -1.15 4.89 -7.12
C GLY A 208 -1.87 4.87 -8.46
N ASP A 209 -2.63 3.81 -8.74
CA ASP A 209 -3.40 3.67 -9.99
C ASP A 209 -4.46 4.76 -10.13
N ILE A 210 -5.12 5.12 -9.03
CA ILE A 210 -6.12 6.20 -9.04
C ILE A 210 -5.46 7.55 -9.37
N TRP A 211 -4.25 7.81 -8.87
CA TRP A 211 -3.50 9.00 -9.25
C TRP A 211 -3.17 8.99 -10.75
N ASP A 212 -2.68 7.87 -11.27
CA ASP A 212 -2.35 7.73 -12.69
C ASP A 212 -3.61 7.82 -13.59
N SER A 213 -4.77 7.47 -13.05
CA SER A 213 -6.07 7.52 -13.73
C SER A 213 -6.66 8.93 -13.77
N ILE A 214 -6.72 9.64 -12.63
CA ILE A 214 -7.50 10.89 -12.48
C ILE A 214 -6.79 12.01 -11.69
N GLU A 215 -5.52 11.84 -11.32
CA GLU A 215 -4.69 12.84 -10.61
C GLU A 215 -5.33 13.37 -9.30
N VAL A 216 -6.03 12.50 -8.55
CA VAL A 216 -6.68 12.91 -7.30
C VAL A 216 -5.64 13.13 -6.18
N PRO A 217 -5.55 14.32 -5.57
CA PRO A 217 -4.51 14.60 -4.57
C PRO A 217 -4.74 13.89 -3.22
N ALA A 218 -5.98 13.50 -2.93
CA ALA A 218 -6.36 12.78 -1.72
C ALA A 218 -7.72 12.09 -1.90
N LEU A 219 -7.86 10.90 -1.30
CA LEU A 219 -9.15 10.29 -1.05
C LEU A 219 -9.75 10.87 0.24
N VAL A 220 -10.96 11.41 0.17
CA VAL A 220 -11.67 11.93 1.35
C VAL A 220 -12.68 10.90 1.82
N CYS A 221 -12.49 10.41 3.05
CA CYS A 221 -13.38 9.45 3.69
C CYS A 221 -14.28 10.19 4.69
N GLU A 222 -15.58 10.24 4.44
CA GLU A 222 -16.56 10.88 5.32
C GLU A 222 -17.28 9.84 6.16
N PHE A 223 -17.17 9.94 7.48
CA PHE A 223 -17.86 9.07 8.43
C PHE A 223 -19.20 9.70 8.79
N SER A 224 -20.30 9.04 8.45
CA SER A 224 -21.66 9.45 8.79
C SER A 224 -22.36 8.35 9.59
N ALA A 225 -23.59 8.60 10.07
CA ALA A 225 -24.37 7.54 10.71
C ALA A 225 -24.85 6.43 9.75
N ASP A 226 -24.78 6.68 8.43
CA ASP A 226 -25.25 5.75 7.39
C ASP A 226 -24.10 4.90 6.79
N GLY A 227 -22.85 5.17 7.19
CA GLY A 227 -21.65 4.53 6.62
C GLY A 227 -20.52 5.51 6.35
N ILE A 228 -19.46 4.96 5.74
CA ILE A 228 -18.32 5.73 5.23
C ILE A 228 -18.51 5.95 3.72
N THR A 229 -18.36 7.19 3.26
CA THR A 229 -18.34 7.51 1.82
C THR A 229 -16.94 7.92 1.36
N TYR A 230 -16.63 7.62 0.09
CA TYR A 230 -15.30 7.79 -0.52
C TYR A 230 -15.36 8.83 -1.65
N ASP A 231 -15.03 10.09 -1.34
CA ASP A 231 -15.10 11.20 -2.29
C ASP A 231 -13.79 11.42 -3.06
N GLY A 232 -13.92 11.91 -4.30
CA GLY A 232 -12.81 12.18 -5.22
C GLY A 232 -12.42 11.02 -6.13
N VAL A 233 -12.97 9.81 -5.93
CA VAL A 233 -12.58 8.58 -6.66
C VAL A 233 -13.68 7.99 -7.55
N ALA A 234 -14.82 8.67 -7.69
CA ALA A 234 -15.98 8.13 -8.42
C ALA A 234 -15.72 7.88 -9.93
N ASN A 235 -14.73 8.56 -10.51
CA ASN A 235 -14.38 8.45 -11.93
C ASN A 235 -13.06 7.70 -12.16
N SER A 236 -12.44 7.13 -11.12
CA SER A 236 -11.20 6.38 -11.30
C SER A 236 -11.48 5.02 -11.92
N GLU A 237 -10.57 4.61 -12.80
CA GLU A 237 -10.59 3.31 -13.47
C GLU A 237 -9.17 2.77 -13.61
N TRP A 238 -8.99 1.47 -13.42
CA TRP A 238 -7.71 0.79 -13.56
C TRP A 238 -7.91 -0.69 -13.91
N GLY A 239 -6.91 -1.28 -14.56
CA GLY A 239 -6.82 -2.72 -14.78
C GLY A 239 -5.83 -3.33 -13.81
N HIS A 240 -6.09 -4.55 -13.36
CA HIS A 240 -5.17 -5.31 -12.50
C HIS A 240 -5.08 -6.76 -12.98
N GLU A 241 -3.86 -7.33 -12.91
CA GLU A 241 -3.57 -8.71 -13.28
C GLU A 241 -3.26 -9.54 -12.04
N TYR A 242 -4.13 -10.50 -11.73
CA TYR A 242 -3.96 -11.46 -10.64
C TYR A 242 -3.06 -12.62 -11.03
N GLU A 243 -2.35 -13.19 -10.05
CA GLU A 243 -1.53 -14.39 -10.27
C GLU A 243 -2.35 -15.68 -10.24
N SER A 244 -3.32 -15.75 -9.33
CA SER A 244 -4.08 -16.95 -8.96
C SER A 244 -5.52 -16.96 -9.45
N GLU A 245 -6.08 -15.81 -9.84
CA GLU A 245 -7.42 -15.72 -10.40
C GLU A 245 -7.47 -16.15 -11.88
N THR A 246 -8.63 -16.61 -12.32
CA THR A 246 -8.87 -17.00 -13.72
C THR A 246 -10.31 -16.64 -14.13
N PRO A 247 -10.52 -15.69 -15.06
CA PRO A 247 -9.53 -14.90 -15.81
C PRO A 247 -8.63 -14.04 -14.90
N ARG A 248 -7.38 -13.81 -15.32
CA ARG A 248 -6.37 -13.08 -14.53
C ARG A 248 -6.59 -11.58 -14.50
N ALA A 249 -6.98 -10.99 -15.62
CA ALA A 249 -7.11 -9.54 -15.73
C ALA A 249 -8.55 -9.10 -15.42
N TRP A 250 -8.65 -8.11 -14.53
CA TRP A 250 -9.91 -7.50 -14.12
C TRP A 250 -9.83 -5.98 -14.23
N TRP A 251 -10.97 -5.36 -14.56
CA TRP A 251 -11.13 -3.93 -14.65
C TRP A 251 -11.96 -3.41 -13.48
N PHE A 252 -11.51 -2.31 -12.90
CA PHE A 252 -12.13 -1.70 -11.74
C PHE A 252 -12.55 -0.27 -12.08
N LYS A 253 -13.66 0.15 -11.46
CA LYS A 253 -14.13 1.53 -11.44
C LYS A 253 -14.65 1.87 -10.06
N ALA A 254 -14.27 3.04 -9.53
CA ALA A 254 -14.76 3.53 -8.25
C ALA A 254 -14.69 2.49 -7.11
N GLY A 255 -13.63 1.68 -7.10
CA GLY A 255 -13.38 0.68 -6.06
C GLY A 255 -14.01 -0.68 -6.26
N ARG A 256 -14.69 -0.95 -7.38
CA ARG A 256 -15.37 -2.23 -7.63
C ARG A 256 -15.08 -2.75 -9.05
N PRO A 257 -15.19 -4.07 -9.28
CA PRO A 257 -15.16 -4.62 -10.63
C PRO A 257 -16.24 -3.96 -11.50
N ALA A 258 -15.87 -3.53 -12.70
CA ALA A 258 -16.77 -2.81 -13.58
C ALA A 258 -16.54 -3.20 -15.04
N ALA A 259 -17.63 -3.29 -15.80
CA ALA A 259 -17.55 -3.62 -17.21
C ALA A 259 -16.76 -2.58 -18.00
N THR A 260 -15.87 -3.06 -18.87
CA THR A 260 -15.17 -2.25 -19.86
C THR A 260 -15.03 -3.02 -21.17
N THR A 261 -14.60 -2.32 -22.22
CA THR A 261 -14.26 -2.92 -23.51
C THR A 261 -12.94 -2.34 -24.00
N GLY A 262 -11.99 -3.21 -24.33
CA GLY A 262 -10.71 -2.78 -24.88
C GLY A 262 -9.55 -3.69 -24.51
N TRP A 263 -8.40 -3.37 -25.09
CA TRP A 263 -7.13 -4.04 -24.82
C TRP A 263 -6.50 -3.51 -23.53
N TYR A 264 -5.88 -4.42 -22.77
CA TYR A 264 -5.10 -4.11 -21.59
C TYR A 264 -3.80 -4.92 -21.60
N ASP A 265 -2.68 -4.25 -21.37
CA ASP A 265 -1.37 -4.87 -21.20
C ASP A 265 -1.05 -4.93 -19.71
N GLY A 266 -1.03 -6.14 -19.16
CA GLY A 266 -0.76 -6.37 -17.74
C GLY A 266 0.73 -6.24 -17.39
N PRO A 267 1.05 -6.08 -16.10
CA PRO A 267 2.43 -5.96 -15.60
C PRO A 267 3.31 -7.17 -15.95
N SER A 268 2.75 -8.36 -16.18
CA SER A 268 3.51 -9.53 -16.61
C SER A 268 3.96 -9.47 -18.09
N GLY A 269 3.55 -8.43 -18.83
CA GLY A 269 3.76 -8.30 -20.27
C GLY A 269 2.76 -9.11 -21.10
N ARG A 270 1.74 -9.69 -20.47
CA ARG A 270 0.63 -10.37 -21.15
C ARG A 270 -0.43 -9.37 -21.58
N ARG A 271 -1.04 -9.63 -22.72
CA ARG A 271 -2.11 -8.81 -23.28
C ARG A 271 -3.47 -9.50 -23.10
N TYR A 272 -4.45 -8.72 -22.69
CA TYR A 272 -5.81 -9.12 -22.38
C TYR A 272 -6.81 -8.28 -23.17
N TYR A 273 -8.01 -8.81 -23.40
CA TYR A 273 -9.11 -8.05 -23.97
C TYR A 273 -10.36 -8.16 -23.10
N PHE A 274 -10.98 -7.03 -22.82
CA PHE A 274 -12.27 -6.93 -22.16
C PHE A 274 -13.37 -6.70 -23.20
N ASN A 275 -14.53 -7.34 -23.01
CA ASN A 275 -15.67 -7.25 -23.93
C ASN A 275 -16.96 -7.05 -23.14
N ASP A 276 -17.26 -5.78 -22.80
CA ASP A 276 -18.38 -5.37 -21.95
C ASP A 276 -18.48 -6.19 -20.65
N SER A 277 -17.32 -6.43 -20.04
CA SER A 277 -17.16 -7.31 -18.87
C SER A 277 -16.09 -6.75 -17.93
N ALA A 278 -16.22 -7.04 -16.64
CA ALA A 278 -15.23 -6.67 -15.63
C ALA A 278 -14.00 -7.59 -15.64
N SER A 279 -14.13 -8.82 -16.17
CA SER A 279 -13.01 -9.75 -16.36
C SER A 279 -12.70 -9.92 -17.84
N ALA A 280 -11.44 -10.20 -18.15
CA ALA A 280 -10.98 -10.41 -19.51
C ALA A 280 -11.60 -11.65 -20.16
N VAL A 281 -11.69 -11.63 -21.49
CA VAL A 281 -12.07 -12.77 -22.33
C VAL A 281 -11.06 -13.89 -22.11
N ALA A 282 -11.55 -15.12 -21.90
CA ALA A 282 -10.73 -16.31 -21.69
C ALA A 282 -11.27 -17.53 -22.42
N ASP A 283 -10.37 -18.49 -22.68
CA ASP A 283 -10.61 -19.82 -23.25
C ASP A 283 -11.42 -19.81 -24.56
N GLN A 284 -11.15 -18.84 -25.44
CA GLN A 284 -11.90 -18.70 -26.69
C GLN A 284 -11.21 -17.85 -27.76
N TRP A 285 -11.72 -17.97 -28.97
CA TRP A 285 -11.46 -17.04 -30.06
C TRP A 285 -12.47 -15.89 -30.04
N LEU A 286 -12.01 -14.67 -30.31
CA LEU A 286 -12.84 -13.48 -30.46
C LEU A 286 -12.40 -12.67 -31.68
N ASP A 287 -13.35 -12.33 -32.53
CA ASP A 287 -13.11 -11.42 -33.66
C ASP A 287 -13.22 -9.96 -33.21
N ILE A 288 -12.15 -9.20 -33.40
CA ILE A 288 -12.07 -7.76 -33.07
C ILE A 288 -11.57 -7.04 -34.33
N ASP A 289 -12.38 -6.16 -34.88
CA ASP A 289 -12.07 -5.36 -36.08
C ASP A 289 -11.55 -6.17 -37.29
N GLY A 290 -12.03 -7.40 -37.46
CA GLY A 290 -11.69 -8.27 -38.59
C GLY A 290 -10.43 -9.13 -38.39
N VAL A 291 -9.84 -9.10 -37.19
CA VAL A 291 -8.76 -10.01 -36.76
C VAL A 291 -9.30 -10.95 -35.69
N SER A 292 -9.05 -12.25 -35.82
CA SER A 292 -9.44 -13.24 -34.80
C SER A 292 -8.32 -13.39 -33.79
N TYR A 293 -8.63 -13.25 -32.50
CA TYR A 293 -7.67 -13.36 -31.40
C TYR A 293 -8.03 -14.56 -30.52
N HIS A 294 -7.05 -15.36 -30.14
CA HIS A 294 -7.24 -16.53 -29.28
C HIS A 294 -6.64 -16.26 -27.90
N PHE A 295 -7.47 -16.41 -26.87
CA PHE A 295 -7.10 -16.24 -25.47
C PHE A 295 -7.04 -17.59 -24.77
N ASP A 296 -6.00 -17.80 -23.96
CA ASP A 296 -5.87 -19.01 -23.17
C ASP A 296 -6.85 -19.05 -21.98
N ALA A 297 -6.81 -20.12 -21.19
CA ALA A 297 -7.67 -20.30 -20.03
C ALA A 297 -7.54 -19.17 -19.00
N THR A 298 -6.38 -18.50 -18.91
CA THR A 298 -6.13 -17.37 -18.00
C THR A 298 -6.59 -16.03 -18.56
N GLY A 299 -7.00 -16.00 -19.84
CA GLY A 299 -7.38 -14.81 -20.59
C GLY A 299 -6.24 -14.13 -21.32
N ALA A 300 -5.03 -14.68 -21.30
CA ALA A 300 -3.89 -14.10 -22.00
C ALA A 300 -3.98 -14.38 -23.51
N LEU A 301 -3.71 -13.36 -24.33
CA LEU A 301 -3.60 -13.51 -25.78
C LEU A 301 -2.42 -14.41 -26.15
N ILE A 302 -2.68 -15.50 -26.87
CA ILE A 302 -1.65 -16.47 -27.28
C ILE A 302 -1.41 -16.53 -28.79
N GLU A 303 -2.39 -16.16 -29.60
CA GLU A 303 -2.24 -16.07 -31.05
C GLU A 303 -3.30 -15.17 -31.68
N GLN A 304 -2.97 -14.59 -32.83
CA GLN A 304 -3.90 -13.83 -33.66
C GLN A 304 -3.90 -14.36 -35.09
N LYS A 305 -5.04 -14.27 -35.76
CA LYS A 305 -5.25 -14.66 -37.15
C LYS A 305 -5.82 -13.50 -37.94
N GLU A 306 -5.04 -13.04 -38.91
CA GLU A 306 -5.42 -11.97 -39.83
C GLU A 306 -6.51 -12.42 -40.81
N ALA A 307 -7.18 -11.47 -41.45
CA ALA A 307 -8.24 -11.74 -42.43
C ALA A 307 -7.75 -12.56 -43.65
N ASP A 308 -6.46 -12.50 -43.98
CA ASP A 308 -5.85 -13.30 -45.04
C ASP A 308 -5.54 -14.76 -44.62
N GLY A 309 -5.81 -15.10 -43.37
CA GLY A 309 -5.58 -16.42 -42.77
C GLY A 309 -4.21 -16.58 -42.11
N THR A 310 -3.34 -15.57 -42.17
CA THR A 310 -2.03 -15.58 -41.49
C THR A 310 -2.20 -15.69 -39.98
N VAL A 311 -1.55 -16.68 -39.36
CA VAL A 311 -1.55 -16.86 -37.89
C VAL A 311 -0.20 -16.45 -37.33
N THR A 312 -0.22 -15.61 -36.29
CA THR A 312 0.96 -15.20 -35.53
C THR A 312 0.79 -15.58 -34.07
N SER A 313 1.68 -16.42 -33.55
CA SER A 313 1.75 -16.70 -32.11
C SER A 313 2.30 -15.48 -31.38
N VAL A 314 1.60 -15.07 -30.32
CA VAL A 314 2.07 -14.03 -29.42
C VAL A 314 2.93 -14.70 -28.36
N SER A 315 4.25 -14.61 -28.50
CA SER A 315 5.15 -15.05 -27.45
C SER A 315 5.07 -14.04 -26.30
N GLY A 316 4.35 -14.37 -25.23
CA GLY A 316 4.46 -13.62 -23.98
C GLY A 316 5.92 -13.62 -23.57
N SER A 317 6.50 -12.43 -23.37
CA SER A 317 7.84 -12.34 -22.80
C SER A 317 7.75 -12.82 -21.35
N SER A 318 7.93 -14.12 -21.13
CA SER A 318 8.16 -14.69 -19.81
C SER A 318 9.60 -14.36 -19.39
N THR A 319 9.89 -13.08 -19.21
CA THR A 319 10.95 -12.69 -18.29
C THR A 319 10.22 -12.14 -17.08
N PRO A 320 10.15 -12.91 -15.97
CA PRO A 320 9.98 -12.27 -14.68
C PRO A 320 11.06 -11.20 -14.62
N SER A 321 10.68 -9.93 -14.42
CA SER A 321 11.69 -8.96 -14.02
C SER A 321 12.34 -9.50 -12.74
N PRO A 322 13.65 -9.76 -12.72
CA PRO A 322 14.31 -10.12 -11.49
C PRO A 322 14.18 -8.92 -10.55
N THR A 323 13.60 -9.18 -9.37
CA THR A 323 13.63 -8.33 -8.17
C THR A 323 13.43 -6.83 -8.41
N ARG A 324 12.18 -6.35 -8.25
CA ARG A 324 11.93 -4.93 -8.04
C ARG A 324 12.55 -4.53 -6.71
N TRP A 325 13.56 -3.69 -6.76
CA TRP A 325 14.07 -2.98 -5.59
C TRP A 325 13.11 -1.82 -5.32
N TRP A 326 12.67 -1.70 -4.07
CA TRP A 326 11.90 -0.55 -3.60
C TRP A 326 12.75 0.71 -3.76
N ALA A 327 12.23 1.68 -4.50
CA ALA A 327 12.76 3.03 -4.54
C ALA A 327 11.67 3.96 -4.01
N ILE A 328 11.71 4.23 -2.71
CA ILE A 328 11.02 5.39 -2.14
C ILE A 328 11.79 6.63 -2.63
N SER A 329 11.03 7.58 -3.17
CA SER A 329 11.49 8.75 -3.90
C SER A 329 12.51 9.62 -3.15
N GLY A 330 13.80 9.41 -3.44
CA GLY A 330 14.89 10.36 -3.24
C GLY A 330 15.65 10.47 -4.56
N GLY A 331 15.39 11.52 -5.34
CA GLY A 331 15.75 11.59 -6.75
C GLY A 331 17.25 11.39 -7.05
N VAL A 332 17.61 10.25 -7.66
CA VAL A 332 18.53 10.08 -8.80
C VAL A 332 18.23 8.72 -9.45
N LEU A 333 17.92 8.73 -10.75
CA LEU A 333 17.77 7.54 -11.58
C LEU A 333 19.14 6.95 -11.95
N LEU A 334 19.46 5.73 -11.49
CA LEU A 334 20.58 4.94 -12.02
C LEU A 334 20.05 3.70 -12.74
N VAL A 335 19.91 3.79 -14.06
CA VAL A 335 19.60 2.63 -14.91
C VAL A 335 20.92 1.91 -15.25
N VAL A 336 21.11 0.70 -14.74
CA VAL A 336 22.12 -0.22 -15.25
C VAL A 336 21.45 -1.17 -16.25
N LEU A 337 21.48 -0.79 -17.53
CA LEU A 337 21.19 -1.74 -18.61
C LEU A 337 22.40 -2.67 -18.75
N ALA A 338 22.20 -3.96 -18.53
CA ALA A 338 23.18 -4.98 -18.86
C ALA A 338 23.36 -5.02 -20.39
N GLY A 339 24.37 -4.31 -20.88
CA GLY A 339 24.71 -4.23 -22.29
C GLY A 339 26.03 -3.50 -22.53
N GLY A 340 27.14 -4.10 -22.11
CA GLY A 340 28.49 -3.72 -22.56
C GLY A 340 29.20 -2.66 -21.70
N VAL A 341 30.25 -3.10 -20.99
CA VAL A 341 31.19 -2.20 -20.31
C VAL A 341 32.05 -1.47 -21.35
N ALA A 342 31.93 -0.15 -21.42
CA ALA A 342 32.93 0.73 -22.02
C ALA A 342 33.36 1.79 -20.99
N LEU A 343 34.53 1.59 -20.39
CA LEU A 343 35.17 2.57 -19.51
C LEU A 343 35.75 3.73 -20.32
N LEU A 344 35.17 4.92 -20.20
CA LEU A 344 35.78 6.18 -20.63
C LEU A 344 36.00 7.09 -19.42
N ARG A 345 37.25 7.13 -18.98
CA ARG A 345 37.77 7.99 -17.91
C ARG A 345 38.01 9.38 -18.48
N ARG A 346 37.34 10.44 -17.99
CA ARG A 346 37.72 11.82 -18.32
C ARG A 346 38.51 12.44 -17.16
N ARG A 347 39.76 12.77 -17.46
CA ARG A 347 40.64 13.66 -16.69
C ARG A 347 40.14 15.11 -16.82
N GLY A 348 40.34 15.89 -15.76
CA GLY A 348 40.31 17.35 -15.76
C GLY A 348 39.18 17.89 -14.93
#